data_AF-M0E7F4-F1
#
_entry.id   AF-M0E7F4-F1
#
_cell.length_a   1.000
_cell.length_b   1.000
_cell.length_c   1.000
_cell.angle_alpha   90.00
_cell.angle_beta   90.00
_cell.angle_gamma   90.00
#
_symmetry.space_group_name_H-M   'P 1'
#
loop_
_entity.id
_entity.type
_entity.pdbx_description
1 polymer ?
#
loop_
_entity_poly.entity_id
_entity_poly.type
_entity_poly.pdbx_seq_one_letter_code
_entity_poly.pdbx_strand_id
1 'polypeptide(L)' 'MTVTLTTTPHDKGIPLDDADWIEGGMPRQSYASPWAVASPKHAALVRRQGRLEESFVQTVVEALKTYLQPPTAK' A
#
# COMPACT_ATOMS: atom_id res chain seq x y z
N MET A 1 11.57 0.90 0.46
CA MET A 1 10.49 0.69 1.45
C MET A 1 9.30 0.07 0.75
N THR A 2 8.47 -0.66 1.48
CA THR A 2 7.28 -1.36 0.96
C THR A 2 6.10 -1.17 1.89
N VAL A 3 4.89 -1.20 1.35
CA VAL A 3 3.64 -1.28 2.10
C VAL A 3 3.01 -2.64 1.83
N THR A 4 2.45 -3.26 2.86
CA THR A 4 1.82 -4.58 2.73
C THR A 4 0.49 -4.47 1.97
N LEU A 5 0.28 -5.39 1.03
CA LEU A 5 -1.02 -5.63 0.39
C LEU A 5 -1.65 -6.89 0.99
N THR A 6 -2.94 -6.85 1.26
CA THR A 6 -3.69 -7.97 1.85
C THR A 6 -5.04 -8.13 1.16
N THR A 7 -5.57 -9.34 1.09
CA THR A 7 -6.94 -9.59 0.62
C THR A 7 -7.98 -9.44 1.73
N THR A 8 -7.53 -9.25 2.98
CA THR A 8 -8.42 -9.06 4.13
C THR A 8 -8.71 -7.57 4.30
N PRO A 9 -9.98 -7.14 4.25
CA PRO A 9 -10.32 -5.74 4.46
C PRO A 9 -10.09 -5.32 5.91
N HIS A 10 -9.69 -4.06 6.08
CA HIS A 10 -9.55 -3.38 7.37
C HIS A 10 -10.11 -1.97 7.22
N ASP A 11 -10.70 -1.40 8.27
CA ASP A 11 -11.39 -0.09 8.21
C ASP A 11 -10.52 1.05 7.65
N LYS A 12 -9.20 0.99 7.87
CA LYS A 12 -8.23 1.99 7.39
C LYS A 12 -7.43 1.51 6.17
N GLY A 13 -7.72 0.31 5.66
CA GLY A 13 -7.09 -0.25 4.48
C GLY A 13 -7.58 0.49 3.23
N ILE A 14 -6.65 0.83 2.34
CA ILE A 14 -6.99 1.54 1.10
C ILE A 14 -7.29 0.48 0.03
N PRO A 15 -8.51 0.41 -0.51
CA PRO A 15 -8.86 -0.54 -1.55
C PRO A 15 -8.03 -0.27 -2.80
N LEU A 16 -7.51 -1.33 -3.41
CA LEU A 16 -6.73 -1.27 -4.64
C LEU A 16 -7.56 -1.85 -5.78
N ASP A 17 -8.11 -0.98 -6.62
CA ASP A 17 -9.00 -1.38 -7.69
C ASP A 17 -8.24 -1.64 -9.00
N ASP A 18 -8.88 -2.32 -9.96
CA ASP A 18 -8.26 -2.66 -11.24
C ASP A 18 -7.79 -1.42 -12.02
N ALA A 19 -8.49 -0.29 -11.86
CA ALA A 19 -8.15 0.99 -12.50
C ALA A 19 -6.89 1.65 -11.93
N ASP A 20 -6.44 1.25 -10.73
CA ASP A 20 -5.21 1.77 -10.13
C ASP A 20 -3.95 1.11 -10.72
N TRP A 21 -4.10 0.08 -11.56
CA TRP A 21 -2.99 -0.59 -12.22
C TRP A 21 -2.70 0.01 -13.59
N ILE A 22 -1.45 0.44 -13.80
CA ILE A 22 -0.95 0.76 -15.15
C ILE A 22 -0.57 -0.52 -15.90
N GLU A 23 -0.02 -1.50 -15.18
CA GLU A 23 0.41 -2.78 -15.73
C GLU A 23 0.31 -3.85 -14.63
N GLY A 24 -0.18 -5.03 -14.96
CA GLY A 24 -0.36 -6.11 -14.01
C GLY A 24 -1.77 -6.12 -13.43
N GLY A 25 -1.89 -6.47 -12.15
CA GLY A 25 -3.18 -6.64 -11.49
C GLY A 25 -3.11 -7.63 -10.34
N MET A 26 -4.24 -7.85 -9.67
CA MET A 26 -4.40 -8.92 -8.70
C MET A 26 -5.66 -9.74 -9.00
N PRO A 27 -5.62 -11.07 -8.82
CA PRO A 27 -6.77 -11.92 -9.09
C PRO A 27 -7.89 -11.79 -8.05
N ARG A 28 -7.64 -11.09 -6.93
CA ARG A 28 -8.58 -10.87 -5.84
C ARG A 28 -8.48 -9.44 -5.37
N GLN A 29 -9.61 -8.88 -4.95
CA GLN A 29 -9.65 -7.55 -4.35
C GLN A 29 -8.66 -7.47 -3.18
N SER A 30 -7.87 -6.42 -3.18
CA SER A 30 -6.75 -6.26 -2.26
C SER A 30 -6.72 -4.85 -1.68
N TYR A 31 -6.06 -4.71 -0.54
CA TYR A 31 -6.02 -3.48 0.23
C TYR A 31 -4.59 -3.17 0.64
N ALA A 32 -4.15 -1.94 0.43
CA ALA A 32 -2.91 -1.44 1.01
C ALA A 32 -3.12 -1.16 2.49
N SER A 33 -2.16 -1.57 3.33
CA SER A 33 -2.17 -1.36 4.78
C SER A 33 -1.14 -0.30 5.16
N PRO A 34 -1.50 1.01 5.26
CA PRO A 34 -0.54 2.11 5.42
C PRO A 34 0.31 2.04 6.70
N TRP A 35 -0.16 1.32 7.72
CA TRP A 35 0.56 1.08 8.98
C TRP A 35 1.58 -0.07 8.89
N ALA A 36 1.51 -0.92 7.86
CA ALA A 36 2.33 -2.13 7.73
C ALA A 36 3.47 -1.92 6.73
N VAL A 37 4.44 -1.10 7.15
CA VAL A 37 5.57 -0.63 6.34
C VAL A 37 6.84 -1.40 6.68
N ALA A 38 7.60 -1.81 5.65
CA ALA A 38 8.85 -2.54 5.82
C ALA A 38 9.97 -2.05 4.90
N SER A 39 11.19 -2.43 5.24
CA SER A 39 12.41 -2.19 4.45
C SER A 39 13.11 -3.52 4.14
N PRO A 40 12.54 -4.34 3.23
CA PRO A 40 13.13 -5.63 2.89
C PRO A 40 14.46 -5.45 2.12
N LYS A 41 15.36 -6.44 2.25
CA LYS A 41 16.56 -6.53 1.42
C LYS A 41 16.15 -6.79 -0.04
N HIS A 42 16.95 -6.30 -0.99
CA HIS A 42 16.68 -6.49 -2.42
C HIS A 42 16.49 -7.98 -2.80
N ALA A 43 17.28 -8.88 -2.21
CA ALA A 43 17.18 -10.33 -2.44
C ALA A 43 15.83 -10.96 -2.01
N ALA A 44 15.01 -10.27 -1.20
CA ALA A 44 13.68 -10.74 -0.83
C ALA A 44 12.61 -10.42 -1.89
N LEU A 45 12.93 -9.58 -2.89
CA LEU A 45 12.03 -9.24 -3.99
C LEU A 45 12.17 -10.28 -5.10
N VAL A 46 11.26 -11.26 -5.13
CA VAL A 46 11.36 -12.41 -6.05
C VAL A 46 10.88 -12.09 -7.47
N ARG A 47 9.83 -11.27 -7.60
CA ARG A 47 9.26 -10.89 -8.90
C ARG A 47 8.60 -9.52 -8.87
N ARG A 48 8.53 -8.86 -10.04
CA ARG A 48 7.68 -7.68 -10.25
C ARG A 48 6.26 -8.13 -10.59
N GLN A 49 5.28 -7.76 -9.77
CA GLN A 49 3.86 -8.04 -10.02
C GLN A 49 3.25 -7.11 -11.09
N GLY A 50 3.67 -5.84 -11.11
CA GLY A 50 3.10 -4.81 -11.97
C GLY A 50 3.54 -3.41 -11.57
N ARG A 51 2.80 -2.40 -12.03
CA ARG A 51 2.97 -0.98 -11.68
C ARG A 51 1.62 -0.34 -11.43
N LEU A 52 1.55 0.42 -10.34
CA LEU A 52 0.38 1.20 -9.95
C LEU A 52 0.48 2.63 -10.46
N GLU A 53 -0.68 3.26 -10.57
CA GLU A 53 -0.82 4.69 -10.77
C GLU A 53 -0.16 5.47 -9.62
N GLU A 54 0.50 6.57 -9.96
CA GLU A 54 1.20 7.40 -8.97
C GLU A 54 0.22 8.03 -7.97
N SER A 55 -0.98 8.38 -8.43
CA SER A 55 -2.06 8.90 -7.59
C SER A 55 -2.44 7.93 -6.46
N PHE A 56 -2.54 6.64 -6.76
CA PHE A 56 -2.80 5.61 -5.76
C PHE A 56 -1.66 5.53 -4.73
N VAL A 57 -0.41 5.49 -5.21
CA VAL A 57 0.76 5.46 -4.32
C VAL A 57 0.80 6.68 -3.41
N GLN A 58 0.47 7.86 -3.93
CA GLN A 58 0.41 9.08 -3.13
C GLN A 58 -0.66 9.01 -2.05
N THR A 59 -1.85 8.49 -2.34
CA THR A 59 -2.90 8.25 -1.34
C THR A 59 -2.42 7.35 -0.20
N VAL A 60 -1.69 6.27 -0.53
CA VAL A 60 -1.09 5.38 0.49
C VAL A 60 -0.06 6.11 1.33
N VAL A 61 0.80 6.93 0.71
CA VAL A 61 1.82 7.71 1.42
C VAL A 61 1.18 8.75 2.35
N GLU A 62 0.14 9.45 1.92
CA GLU A 62 -0.58 10.42 2.76
C GLU A 62 -1.24 9.72 3.95
N ALA A 63 -1.88 8.57 3.74
CA ALA A 63 -2.44 7.79 4.83
C ALA A 63 -1.36 7.31 5.81
N LEU A 64 -0.22 6.83 5.31
CA LEU A 64 0.93 6.41 6.12
C LEU A 64 1.44 7.55 7.00
N LYS A 65 1.57 8.77 6.45
CA LYS A 65 2.03 9.94 7.22
C LYS A 65 1.17 10.20 8.46
N THR A 66 -0.14 9.92 8.40
CA THR A 66 -1.03 10.09 9.57
C THR A 66 -0.63 9.21 10.77
N TYR A 67 0.02 8.06 10.54
CA TYR A 67 0.52 7.18 11.59
C TYR A 67 1.88 7.61 12.15
N LEU A 68 2.59 8.50 11.46
CA LEU A 68 3.88 9.04 11.88
C LEU A 68 3.74 10.40 12.58
N GLN A 69 2.57 11.03 12.48
CA GLN A 69 2.31 12.28 13.19
C GLN A 69 2.30 12.03 14.70
N PRO A 70 2.91 12.92 15.50
CA PRO A 70 2.81 12.84 16.95
C PRO A 70 1.33 12.96 17.35
N PRO A 71 0.91 12.33 18.45
CA PRO A 71 -0.43 12.56 18.99
C PRO A 71 -0.61 14.06 19.22
N THR A 72 -1.66 14.64 18.65
CA THR A 72 -2.00 16.04 18.90
C THR A 72 -2.25 16.18 20.40
N ALA A 73 -1.44 16.99 21.09
CA ALA A 73 -1.61 17.23 22.52
C ALA A 73 -3.04 17.75 22.78
N LYS A 74 -3.75 17.10 23.70
CA LYS A 74 -5.02 17.58 24.25
C LYS A 74 -4.77 18.67 25.28
#